data_AF-A0A2G8S2S4-F1
#
_entry.id   AF-A0A2G8S2S4-F1
#
_cell.length_a   1.000
_cell.length_b   1.000
_cell.length_c   1.000
_cell.angle_alpha   90.00
_cell.angle_beta   90.00
_cell.angle_gamma   90.00
#
_symmetry.space_group_name_H-M   'P 1'
#
loop_
_entity.id
_entity.type
_entity.pdbx_description
1 polymer ?
#
loop_
_entity_poly.entity_id
_entity_poly.type
_entity_poly.pdbx_seq_one_letter_code
_entity_poly.pdbx_strand_id
1 'polypeptide(L)'
;MQSGPIPPISSLVQYPAVHSLTVGCIVGRPLLDWLHHLFPALCSALIFRAFNGFALDWSDYTSTRAANELTQVDHRDGSGLPPPAPAWKKLDRFVGDPVTFYVLALRCPIRLVMVRYVNADTRGYVTEALRGNPVPRLKLSLLLNAHLTIVLEYANDVPPASDVDPNTLARADLLDRTISILKPLHRLTHLRLAVRSNVCHHPTHWPAERSEAFVRTVRGAAFGFAGVGSALISALLSLQYLFLATDWSVSVVRDDSAEDVREEWHARRGWRVDVVDSRSESVSGTDAVLKVQDCQRVLVELEDVVMETSFSCRRRRL
;
A
#
# COMPACT_ATOMS: atom_id res chain seq x y z
N MET A 1 -13.86 -23.20 24.38
CA MET A 1 -15.17 -23.23 23.70
C MET A 1 -15.14 -24.40 22.72
N GLN A 2 -16.03 -25.38 22.86
CA GLN A 2 -16.12 -26.48 21.89
C GLN A 2 -16.77 -25.93 20.62
N SER A 3 -16.08 -26.03 19.48
CA SER A 3 -16.62 -25.67 18.18
C SER A 3 -17.73 -26.66 17.83
N GLY A 4 -18.97 -26.18 17.70
CA GLY A 4 -20.07 -26.98 17.18
C GLY A 4 -19.80 -27.46 15.74
N PRO A 5 -20.57 -28.43 15.22
CA PRO A 5 -20.41 -28.93 13.86
C PRO A 5 -20.59 -27.78 12.85
N ILE A 6 -19.64 -27.66 11.92
CA ILE A 6 -19.68 -26.64 10.87
C ILE A 6 -20.77 -27.04 9.87
N PRO A 7 -21.74 -26.16 9.55
CA PRO A 7 -22.78 -26.48 8.58
C PRO A 7 -22.18 -26.75 7.19
N PRO A 8 -22.78 -27.66 6.40
CA PRO A 8 -22.30 -27.94 5.06
C PRO A 8 -22.42 -26.69 4.17
N ILE A 9 -21.39 -26.43 3.36
CA ILE A 9 -21.29 -25.24 2.47
C ILE A 9 -22.52 -25.12 1.56
N SER A 10 -23.06 -26.25 1.09
CA SER A 10 -24.24 -26.30 0.22
C SER A 10 -25.51 -25.73 0.86
N SER A 11 -25.56 -25.61 2.20
CA SER A 11 -26.69 -24.99 2.89
C SER A 11 -26.60 -23.46 2.95
N LEU A 12 -25.46 -22.88 2.58
CA LEU A 12 -25.27 -21.44 2.60
C LEU A 12 -25.96 -20.77 1.40
N VAL A 13 -26.55 -19.60 1.64
CA VAL A 13 -27.20 -18.77 0.61
C VAL A 13 -26.15 -18.20 -0.34
N GLN A 14 -26.40 -18.28 -1.64
CA GLN A 14 -25.55 -17.68 -2.67
C GLN A 14 -25.96 -16.24 -2.99
N TYR A 15 -24.99 -15.43 -3.43
CA TYR A 15 -25.16 -14.02 -3.79
C TYR A 15 -24.69 -13.77 -5.24
N PRO A 16 -25.45 -14.23 -6.25
CA PRO A 16 -25.04 -14.15 -7.66
C PRO A 16 -25.00 -12.73 -8.25
N ALA A 17 -25.62 -11.75 -7.60
CA ALA A 17 -25.57 -10.34 -8.03
C ALA A 17 -24.28 -9.61 -7.56
N VAL A 18 -23.47 -10.25 -6.72
CA VAL A 18 -22.26 -9.62 -6.15
C VAL A 18 -21.09 -9.80 -7.10
N HIS A 19 -20.72 -8.72 -7.79
CA HIS A 19 -19.55 -8.69 -8.67
C HIS A 19 -18.28 -8.13 -8.00
N SER A 20 -18.44 -7.45 -6.86
CA SER A 20 -17.34 -6.84 -6.09
C SER A 20 -17.55 -7.07 -4.59
N LEU A 21 -16.51 -7.51 -3.89
CA LEU A 21 -16.54 -7.81 -2.46
C LEU A 21 -15.42 -7.04 -1.74
N THR A 22 -15.78 -6.36 -0.67
CA THR A 22 -14.83 -5.74 0.27
C THR A 22 -15.03 -6.34 1.64
N VAL A 23 -14.00 -7.02 2.14
CA VAL A 23 -13.97 -7.64 3.46
C VAL A 23 -13.09 -6.79 4.37
N GLY A 24 -13.65 -6.35 5.50
CA GLY A 24 -12.93 -5.54 6.48
C GLY A 24 -11.82 -6.33 7.17
N CYS A 25 -12.16 -7.49 7.70
CA CYS A 25 -11.25 -8.41 8.35
C CYS A 25 -11.77 -9.84 8.15
N ILE A 26 -10.87 -10.78 7.86
CA ILE A 26 -11.17 -12.22 7.99
C ILE A 26 -10.53 -12.71 9.27
N VAL A 27 -11.33 -13.42 10.07
CA VAL A 27 -10.86 -14.21 11.21
C VAL A 27 -10.88 -15.67 10.80
N GLY A 28 -9.74 -16.36 10.93
CA GLY A 28 -9.58 -17.76 10.56
C GLY A 28 -9.08 -17.97 9.12
N ARG A 29 -9.34 -19.17 8.58
CA ARG A 29 -8.82 -19.61 7.27
C ARG A 29 -9.69 -19.07 6.12
N PRO A 30 -9.15 -18.26 5.19
CA PRO A 30 -9.90 -17.78 4.04
C PRO A 30 -9.99 -18.87 2.97
N LEU A 31 -11.01 -19.72 3.05
CA LEU A 31 -11.22 -20.83 2.12
C LEU A 31 -11.98 -20.38 0.86
N LEU A 32 -11.47 -20.74 -0.32
CA LEU A 32 -12.01 -20.32 -1.62
C LEU A 32 -13.28 -21.05 -2.03
N ASP A 33 -13.48 -22.31 -1.63
CA ASP A 33 -14.72 -23.04 -1.81
C ASP A 33 -15.92 -22.29 -1.20
N TRP A 34 -15.74 -21.71 -0.02
CA TRP A 34 -16.76 -20.86 0.62
C TRP A 34 -17.00 -19.58 -0.19
N LEU A 35 -15.93 -18.91 -0.64
CA LEU A 35 -16.05 -17.68 -1.41
C LEU A 35 -16.66 -17.90 -2.81
N HIS A 36 -16.32 -18.99 -3.50
CA HIS A 36 -16.90 -19.37 -4.78
C HIS A 36 -18.38 -19.72 -4.65
N HIS A 37 -18.75 -20.48 -3.59
CA HIS A 37 -20.14 -20.80 -3.34
C HIS A 37 -20.97 -19.56 -3.00
N LEU A 38 -20.49 -18.72 -2.10
CA LEU A 38 -21.21 -17.51 -1.68
C LEU A 38 -21.28 -16.46 -2.80
N PHE A 39 -20.22 -16.29 -3.60
CA PHE A 39 -20.11 -15.22 -4.59
C PHE A 39 -19.73 -15.75 -5.98
N PRO A 40 -20.59 -16.55 -6.63
CA PRO A 40 -20.23 -17.24 -7.87
C PRO A 40 -19.96 -16.29 -9.05
N ALA A 41 -20.51 -15.07 -9.01
CA ALA A 41 -20.37 -14.07 -10.07
C ALA A 41 -19.29 -13.00 -9.79
N LEU A 42 -18.45 -13.20 -8.77
CA LEU A 42 -17.40 -12.24 -8.41
C LEU A 42 -16.38 -12.13 -9.55
N CYS A 43 -16.28 -10.95 -10.16
CA CYS A 43 -15.39 -10.75 -11.30
C CYS A 43 -14.75 -9.36 -11.36
N SER A 44 -15.26 -8.38 -10.60
CA SER A 44 -14.76 -7.00 -10.64
C SER A 44 -13.67 -6.77 -9.59
N ALA A 45 -13.98 -6.91 -8.30
CA ALA A 45 -12.99 -6.62 -7.27
C ALA A 45 -13.12 -7.52 -6.03
N LEU A 46 -11.98 -7.95 -5.51
CA LEU A 46 -11.86 -8.62 -4.22
C LEU A 46 -10.87 -7.85 -3.35
N ILE A 47 -11.37 -7.23 -2.28
CA ILE A 47 -10.63 -6.29 -1.44
C ILE A 47 -10.64 -6.77 0.00
N PHE A 48 -9.47 -7.13 0.54
CA PHE A 48 -9.27 -7.49 1.95
C PHE A 48 -8.55 -6.36 2.67
N ARG A 49 -9.23 -5.62 3.56
CA ARG A 49 -8.63 -4.46 4.23
C ARG A 49 -7.52 -4.87 5.19
N ALA A 50 -7.76 -5.88 6.01
CA ALA A 50 -6.79 -6.50 6.92
C ALA A 50 -7.00 -8.02 6.99
N PHE A 51 -5.91 -8.74 7.20
CA PHE A 51 -5.93 -10.15 7.55
C PHE A 51 -5.36 -10.31 8.95
N ASN A 52 -6.19 -10.76 9.89
CA ASN A 52 -5.75 -10.99 11.25
C ASN A 52 -5.05 -12.35 11.34
N GLY A 53 -3.88 -12.43 10.70
CA GLY A 53 -3.03 -13.63 10.67
C GLY A 53 -2.34 -13.91 12.00
N PHE A 54 -2.41 -13.00 12.98
CA PHE A 54 -1.79 -13.20 14.30
C PHE A 54 -2.29 -14.45 15.04
N ALA A 55 -3.42 -15.01 14.62
CA ALA A 55 -3.99 -16.23 15.19
C ALA A 55 -3.55 -17.53 14.47
N LEU A 56 -2.82 -17.45 13.36
CA LEU A 56 -2.44 -18.61 12.55
C LEU A 56 -0.93 -18.83 12.55
N ASP A 57 -0.52 -20.09 12.73
CA ASP A 57 0.87 -20.50 12.55
C ASP A 57 1.23 -20.51 11.06
N TRP A 58 2.53 -20.44 10.72
CA TRP A 58 3.01 -20.54 9.34
C TRP A 58 2.52 -21.83 8.66
N SER A 59 2.45 -22.93 9.41
CA SER A 59 1.92 -24.21 8.91
C SER A 59 0.45 -24.11 8.45
N ASP A 60 -0.34 -23.23 9.06
CA ASP A 60 -1.72 -22.97 8.68
C ASP A 60 -1.82 -22.23 7.34
N TYR A 61 -0.88 -21.34 7.02
CA TYR A 61 -0.87 -20.64 5.73
C TYR A 61 -0.63 -21.60 4.56
N THR A 62 0.32 -22.52 4.73
CA THR A 62 0.67 -23.49 3.68
C THR A 62 -0.46 -24.49 3.48
N SER A 63 -1.05 -25.01 4.55
CA SER A 63 -2.19 -25.94 4.46
C SER A 63 -3.44 -25.28 3.88
N THR A 64 -3.74 -24.03 4.27
CA THR A 64 -4.85 -23.27 3.70
C THR A 64 -4.62 -22.97 2.23
N ARG A 65 -3.39 -22.61 1.85
CA ARG A 65 -3.02 -22.40 0.44
C ARG A 65 -3.25 -23.67 -0.39
N ALA A 66 -2.78 -24.83 0.10
CA ALA A 66 -2.96 -26.11 -0.59
C ALA A 66 -4.44 -26.48 -0.76
N ALA A 67 -5.27 -26.27 0.27
CA ALA A 67 -6.70 -26.46 0.18
C ALA A 67 -7.33 -25.55 -0.90
N ASN A 68 -6.96 -24.27 -0.92
CA ASN A 68 -7.42 -23.32 -1.93
C ASN A 68 -6.96 -23.68 -3.35
N GLU A 69 -5.76 -24.23 -3.53
CA GLU A 69 -5.31 -24.73 -4.83
C GLU A 69 -6.13 -25.92 -5.31
N LEU A 70 -6.40 -26.89 -4.42
CA LEU A 70 -7.22 -28.06 -4.74
C LEU A 70 -8.64 -27.67 -5.21
N THR A 71 -9.25 -26.67 -4.59
CA THR A 71 -10.59 -26.18 -4.99
C THR A 71 -10.65 -25.58 -6.39
N GLN A 72 -9.50 -25.29 -6.99
CA GLN A 72 -9.38 -24.66 -8.31
C GLN A 72 -8.86 -25.62 -9.39
N VAL A 73 -8.49 -26.85 -9.04
CA VAL A 73 -8.10 -27.87 -10.02
C VAL A 73 -9.35 -28.34 -10.75
N ASP A 74 -9.37 -28.15 -12.06
CA ASP A 74 -10.47 -28.62 -12.91
C ASP A 74 -10.43 -30.15 -12.93
N HIS A 75 -11.28 -30.80 -12.13
CA HIS A 75 -11.47 -32.26 -12.12
C HIS A 75 -12.22 -32.73 -13.38
N ARG A 76 -11.72 -32.36 -14.57
CA ARG A 76 -12.23 -32.89 -15.85
C ARG A 76 -11.80 -34.33 -16.11
N ASP A 77 -10.88 -34.86 -15.32
CA ASP A 77 -10.40 -36.23 -15.45
C ASP A 77 -11.39 -37.21 -14.81
N GLY A 78 -12.59 -37.32 -15.41
CA GLY A 78 -13.46 -38.50 -15.42
C GLY A 78 -13.82 -39.20 -14.10
N SER A 79 -13.51 -38.64 -12.93
CA SER A 79 -13.50 -39.37 -11.65
C SER A 79 -14.88 -39.63 -11.04
N GLY A 80 -15.97 -39.30 -11.75
CA GLY A 80 -17.34 -39.47 -11.26
C GLY A 80 -17.67 -38.63 -10.01
N LEU A 81 -16.75 -37.77 -9.58
CA LEU A 81 -16.97 -36.85 -8.46
C LEU A 81 -17.91 -35.71 -8.91
N PRO A 82 -18.69 -35.15 -7.97
CA PRO A 82 -19.54 -33.99 -8.24
C PRO A 82 -18.74 -32.89 -8.92
N PRO A 83 -19.33 -32.18 -9.91
CA PRO A 83 -18.64 -31.10 -10.59
C PRO A 83 -18.18 -30.07 -9.54
N PRO A 84 -16.91 -29.62 -9.60
CA PRO A 84 -16.41 -28.65 -8.64
C PRO A 84 -17.25 -27.37 -8.70
N ALA A 85 -17.29 -26.65 -7.57
CA ALA A 85 -17.95 -25.36 -7.51
C ALA A 85 -17.42 -24.46 -8.64
N PRO A 86 -18.29 -23.66 -9.30
CA PRO A 86 -17.87 -22.82 -10.40
C PRO A 86 -16.79 -21.83 -9.95
N ALA A 87 -15.56 -22.03 -10.42
CA ALA A 87 -14.45 -21.14 -10.15
C ALA A 87 -14.63 -19.80 -10.88
N TRP A 88 -14.14 -18.71 -10.29
CA TRP A 88 -14.16 -17.41 -10.95
C TRP A 88 -13.35 -17.45 -12.25
N LYS A 89 -13.96 -17.01 -13.36
CA LYS A 89 -13.29 -17.03 -14.67
C LYS A 89 -12.22 -15.95 -14.83
N LYS A 90 -12.37 -14.82 -14.11
CA LYS A 90 -11.45 -13.69 -14.10
C LYS A 90 -11.72 -12.78 -12.90
N LEU A 91 -10.76 -11.94 -12.55
CA LEU A 91 -10.91 -10.87 -11.59
C LEU A 91 -10.27 -9.58 -12.11
N ASP A 92 -11.02 -8.48 -12.19
CA ASP A 92 -10.44 -7.23 -12.69
C ASP A 92 -9.44 -6.61 -11.68
N ARG A 93 -9.66 -6.82 -10.37
CA ARG A 93 -8.84 -6.23 -9.31
C ARG A 93 -8.79 -7.08 -8.04
N PHE A 94 -7.59 -7.30 -7.51
CA PHE A 94 -7.36 -7.80 -6.16
C PHE A 94 -6.66 -6.74 -5.31
N VAL A 95 -7.07 -6.57 -4.06
CA VAL A 95 -6.39 -5.69 -3.08
C VAL A 95 -6.29 -6.41 -1.74
N GLY A 96 -5.09 -6.57 -1.19
CA GLY A 96 -4.89 -7.28 0.07
C GLY A 96 -3.49 -7.07 0.63
N ASP A 97 -3.17 -7.67 1.78
CA ASP A 97 -1.81 -7.80 2.28
C ASP A 97 -1.09 -9.00 1.60
N PRO A 98 0.23 -9.19 1.83
CA PRO A 98 1.02 -10.24 1.18
C PRO A 98 0.55 -11.66 1.54
N VAL A 99 0.14 -11.86 2.79
CA VAL A 99 -0.25 -13.18 3.31
C VAL A 99 -1.59 -13.58 2.70
N THR A 100 -2.58 -12.68 2.67
CA THR A 100 -3.86 -12.94 2.01
C THR A 100 -3.68 -13.31 0.54
N PHE A 101 -2.82 -12.57 -0.18
CA PHE A 101 -2.56 -12.86 -1.58
C PHE A 101 -1.92 -14.25 -1.78
N TYR A 102 -1.02 -14.63 -0.87
CA TYR A 102 -0.40 -15.95 -0.86
C TYR A 102 -1.36 -17.08 -0.51
N VAL A 103 -2.14 -16.93 0.56
CA VAL A 103 -3.02 -18.00 1.08
C VAL A 103 -4.18 -18.28 0.13
N LEU A 104 -4.73 -17.26 -0.53
CA LEU A 104 -5.84 -17.48 -1.47
C LEU A 104 -5.41 -18.27 -2.71
N ALA A 105 -4.14 -18.22 -3.12
CA ALA A 105 -3.63 -18.90 -4.31
C ALA A 105 -4.56 -18.81 -5.54
N LEU A 106 -5.11 -17.63 -5.80
CA LEU A 106 -6.03 -17.38 -6.90
C LEU A 106 -5.39 -17.83 -8.22
N ARG A 107 -6.07 -18.68 -9.01
CA ARG A 107 -5.62 -19.17 -10.33
C ARG A 107 -6.34 -18.51 -11.50
N CYS A 108 -7.42 -17.78 -11.24
CA CYS A 108 -8.11 -17.03 -12.28
C CYS A 108 -7.25 -15.84 -12.76
N PRO A 109 -7.34 -15.42 -14.04
CA PRO A 109 -6.64 -14.23 -14.53
C PRO A 109 -7.03 -12.97 -13.74
N ILE A 110 -6.03 -12.25 -13.22
CA ILE A 110 -6.23 -10.99 -12.47
C ILE A 110 -5.64 -9.82 -13.24
N ARG A 111 -6.43 -8.79 -13.59
CA ARG A 111 -5.94 -7.64 -14.37
C ARG A 111 -5.08 -6.67 -13.55
N LEU A 112 -5.38 -6.46 -12.27
CA LEU A 112 -4.62 -5.58 -11.37
C LEU A 112 -4.53 -6.19 -9.98
N VAL A 113 -3.32 -6.39 -9.48
CA VAL A 113 -3.06 -6.75 -8.08
C VAL A 113 -2.51 -5.55 -7.33
N MET A 114 -3.09 -5.28 -6.17
CA MET A 114 -2.60 -4.29 -5.22
C MET A 114 -2.25 -4.94 -3.88
N VAL A 115 -0.98 -5.24 -3.65
CA VAL A 115 -0.52 -5.78 -2.36
C VAL A 115 -0.06 -4.63 -1.48
N ARG A 116 -0.67 -4.48 -0.30
CA ARG A 116 -0.32 -3.47 0.71
C ARG A 116 0.61 -4.04 1.76
N TYR A 117 1.38 -3.18 2.41
CA TYR A 117 2.23 -3.53 3.55
C TYR A 117 3.28 -4.62 3.23
N VAL A 118 3.81 -4.64 2.00
CA VAL A 118 4.91 -5.58 1.67
C VAL A 118 6.18 -5.11 2.38
N ASN A 119 6.79 -5.98 3.17
CA ASN A 119 8.06 -5.79 3.86
C ASN A 119 9.04 -6.92 3.52
N ALA A 120 10.23 -6.91 4.13
CA ALA A 120 11.27 -7.92 3.86
C ALA A 120 10.79 -9.35 4.17
N ASP A 121 10.11 -9.52 5.31
CA ASP A 121 9.65 -10.83 5.79
C ASP A 121 8.52 -11.41 4.94
N THR A 122 7.71 -10.54 4.34
CA THR A 122 6.54 -10.94 3.54
C THR A 122 6.80 -11.00 2.03
N ARG A 123 8.00 -10.63 1.59
CA ARG A 123 8.39 -10.67 0.16
C ARG A 123 8.26 -12.07 -0.45
N GLY A 124 8.59 -13.10 0.32
CA GLY A 124 8.50 -14.50 -0.11
C GLY A 124 7.07 -14.85 -0.56
N TYR A 125 6.08 -14.47 0.23
CA TYR A 125 4.66 -14.70 -0.06
C TYR A 125 4.20 -14.09 -1.38
N VAL A 126 4.53 -12.82 -1.62
CA VAL A 126 4.17 -12.14 -2.87
C VAL A 126 4.84 -12.82 -4.05
N THR A 127 6.11 -13.20 -3.91
CA THR A 127 6.88 -13.86 -4.97
C THR A 127 6.27 -15.21 -5.34
N GLU A 128 5.91 -16.04 -4.35
CA GLU A 128 5.26 -17.34 -4.56
C GLU A 128 3.84 -17.21 -5.13
N ALA A 129 3.07 -16.20 -4.71
CA ALA A 129 1.76 -15.93 -5.27
C ALA A 129 1.84 -15.52 -6.76
N LEU A 130 2.75 -14.60 -7.09
CA LEU A 130 2.95 -14.14 -8.47
C LEU A 130 3.51 -15.22 -9.39
N ARG A 131 4.30 -16.17 -8.86
CA ARG A 131 4.78 -17.32 -9.64
C ARG A 131 3.63 -18.24 -10.05
N GLY A 132 2.66 -18.45 -9.16
CA GLY A 132 1.47 -19.28 -9.44
C GLY A 132 0.43 -18.61 -10.33
N ASN A 133 0.39 -17.27 -10.33
CA ASN A 133 -0.52 -16.45 -11.13
C ASN A 133 0.12 -15.10 -11.50
N PRO A 134 0.85 -15.02 -12.63
CA PRO A 134 1.47 -13.78 -13.08
C PRO A 134 0.41 -12.77 -13.53
N VAL A 135 0.61 -11.49 -13.18
CA VAL A 135 -0.38 -10.43 -13.44
C VAL A 135 0.19 -9.33 -14.35
N PRO A 136 -0.61 -8.74 -15.24
CA PRO A 136 -0.15 -7.72 -16.17
C PRO A 136 0.07 -6.36 -15.49
N ARG A 137 -0.59 -6.09 -14.35
CA ARG A 137 -0.42 -4.86 -13.59
C ARG A 137 -0.29 -5.17 -12.11
N LEU A 138 0.80 -4.70 -11.54
CA LEU A 138 1.11 -4.90 -10.14
C LEU A 138 1.39 -3.56 -9.48
N LYS A 139 0.54 -3.15 -8.54
CA LYS A 139 0.78 -2.02 -7.66
C LYS A 139 1.10 -2.57 -6.28
N LEU A 140 2.38 -2.72 -6.02
CA LEU A 140 2.78 -3.01 -4.68
C LEU A 140 2.84 -1.69 -3.92
N SER A 141 1.97 -1.56 -2.92
CA SER A 141 2.25 -0.74 -1.74
C SER A 141 3.26 -1.51 -0.93
N LEU A 142 4.45 -1.60 -1.51
CA LEU A 142 5.63 -2.01 -0.81
C LEU A 142 6.00 -0.86 0.11
N LEU A 143 6.73 -1.25 1.13
CA LEU A 143 8.01 -0.61 1.34
C LEU A 143 8.91 -0.89 0.11
N LEU A 144 8.62 -0.21 -1.03
CA LEU A 144 9.29 -0.10 -2.37
C LEU A 144 9.35 -1.14 -3.56
N ASN A 145 8.76 -0.75 -4.75
CA ASN A 145 9.09 -0.89 -6.24
C ASN A 145 8.20 -1.70 -7.26
N ALA A 146 7.66 -1.19 -8.41
CA ALA A 146 8.36 -0.61 -9.60
C ALA A 146 7.60 0.43 -10.51
N HIS A 147 6.36 0.82 -10.22
CA HIS A 147 6.00 2.24 -10.31
C HIS A 147 6.06 2.66 -8.87
N LEU A 148 7.20 3.24 -8.51
CA LEU A 148 7.54 3.22 -7.13
C LEU A 148 6.72 4.26 -6.41
N THR A 149 5.61 3.82 -5.81
CA THR A 149 4.93 4.55 -4.76
C THR A 149 5.50 4.04 -3.46
N ILE A 150 6.53 4.72 -2.96
CA ILE A 150 6.98 4.53 -1.59
C ILE A 150 5.91 5.13 -0.71
N VAL A 151 5.36 4.36 0.22
CA VAL A 151 4.64 4.94 1.34
C VAL A 151 5.52 4.71 2.56
N LEU A 152 6.13 5.77 3.07
CA LEU A 152 6.84 5.74 4.34
C LEU A 152 5.80 6.00 5.43
N GLU A 153 5.32 4.95 6.08
CA GLU A 153 4.35 5.08 7.17
C GLU A 153 5.08 5.12 8.51
N TYR A 154 4.90 6.22 9.25
CA TYR A 154 5.30 6.37 10.64
C TYR A 154 4.05 6.23 11.51
N ALA A 155 4.04 5.24 12.39
CA ALA A 155 3.00 5.03 13.40
C ALA A 155 3.69 4.92 14.76
N ASN A 156 3.14 5.60 15.77
CA ASN A 156 3.71 5.66 17.12
C ASN A 156 3.09 4.62 18.08
N ASP A 157 2.61 3.49 17.54
CA ASP A 157 1.84 2.49 18.28
C ASP A 157 2.69 1.68 19.28
N VAL A 158 4.02 1.82 19.21
CA VAL A 158 4.98 1.12 20.07
C VAL A 158 5.61 2.12 21.04
N PRO A 159 5.49 1.92 22.37
CA PRO A 159 6.18 2.75 23.34
C PRO A 159 7.69 2.70 23.05
N PRO A 160 8.38 3.85 22.94
CA PRO A 160 9.82 3.83 22.69
C PRO A 160 10.51 3.11 23.85
N ALA A 161 11.24 2.03 23.55
CA ALA A 161 11.96 1.24 24.54
C ALA A 161 13.20 1.99 25.12
N SER A 162 13.42 3.26 24.77
CA SER A 162 14.59 4.03 25.19
C SER A 162 14.33 5.55 25.20
N ASP A 163 15.14 6.28 26.00
CA ASP A 163 15.20 7.75 26.10
C ASP A 163 15.72 8.47 24.84
N VAL A 164 15.72 7.80 23.68
CA VAL A 164 16.13 8.44 22.43
C VAL A 164 15.10 9.50 22.06
N ASP A 165 15.55 10.74 21.94
CA ASP A 165 14.71 11.86 21.52
C ASP A 165 13.99 11.48 20.21
N PRO A 166 12.65 11.37 20.23
CA PRO A 166 11.87 10.96 19.07
C PRO A 166 11.99 11.96 17.90
N ASN A 167 12.47 13.18 18.15
CA ASN A 167 12.79 14.14 17.09
C ASN A 167 14.05 13.78 16.31
N THR A 168 14.89 12.89 16.84
CA THR A 168 16.27 12.64 16.38
C THR A 168 16.42 11.31 15.64
N LEU A 169 15.37 10.50 15.52
CA LEU A 169 15.30 9.51 14.43
C LEU A 169 15.03 10.30 13.14
N ALA A 170 16.09 10.98 12.70
CA ALA A 170 16.00 12.18 11.91
C ALA A 170 15.40 11.81 10.56
N ARG A 171 14.37 12.56 10.17
CA ARG A 171 13.76 12.43 8.85
C ARG A 171 14.77 12.51 7.71
N ALA A 172 15.90 13.18 7.94
CA ALA A 172 17.08 13.15 7.08
C ALA A 172 17.62 11.71 6.90
N ASP A 173 17.87 10.98 7.98
CA ASP A 173 18.35 9.58 7.94
C ASP A 173 17.40 8.66 7.17
N LEU A 174 16.08 8.84 7.36
CA LEU A 174 15.09 8.05 6.64
C LEU A 174 15.13 8.35 5.13
N LEU A 175 15.26 9.62 4.77
CA LEU A 175 15.39 10.04 3.38
C LEU A 175 16.70 9.55 2.77
N ASP A 176 17.82 9.67 3.48
CA ASP A 176 19.14 9.21 3.04
C ASP A 176 19.17 7.70 2.86
N ARG A 177 18.56 6.96 3.79
CA ARG A 177 18.37 5.52 3.67
C ARG A 177 17.49 5.18 2.47
N THR A 178 16.39 5.93 2.27
CA THR A 178 15.52 5.75 1.10
C THR A 178 16.32 5.98 -0.17
N ILE A 179 17.01 7.11 -0.30
CA ILE A 179 17.89 7.44 -1.42
C ILE A 179 18.91 6.33 -1.67
N SER A 180 19.57 5.83 -0.62
CA SER A 180 20.54 4.74 -0.71
C SER A 180 19.92 3.47 -1.29
N ILE A 181 18.70 3.11 -0.86
CA ILE A 181 17.94 1.96 -1.39
C ILE A 181 17.51 2.19 -2.84
N LEU A 182 17.20 3.43 -3.22
CA LEU A 182 16.79 3.78 -4.58
C LEU A 182 17.95 3.90 -5.55
N LYS A 183 19.14 4.25 -5.08
CA LYS A 183 20.32 4.55 -5.90
C LYS A 183 20.65 3.45 -6.94
N PRO A 184 20.51 2.14 -6.64
CA PRO A 184 20.73 1.09 -7.65
C PRO A 184 19.73 1.12 -8.82
N LEU A 185 18.57 1.77 -8.66
CA LEU A 185 17.48 1.85 -9.65
C LEU A 185 17.77 2.92 -10.71
N HIS A 186 18.91 2.80 -11.38
CA HIS A 186 19.41 3.71 -12.41
C HIS A 186 18.50 3.86 -13.64
N ARG A 187 17.40 3.12 -13.76
CA ARG A 187 16.40 3.23 -14.86
C ARG A 187 15.05 3.78 -14.39
N LEU A 188 14.94 4.20 -13.14
CA LEU A 188 13.69 4.71 -12.59
C LEU A 188 13.38 6.10 -13.17
N THR A 189 12.35 6.19 -14.02
CA THR A 189 11.92 7.44 -14.66
C THR A 189 10.79 8.14 -13.92
N HIS A 190 10.02 7.41 -13.10
CA HIS A 190 8.89 7.96 -12.34
C HIS A 190 8.96 7.50 -10.90
N LEU A 191 9.01 8.45 -9.96
CA LEU A 191 9.00 8.19 -8.53
C LEU A 191 7.83 8.90 -7.89
N ARG A 192 7.10 8.17 -7.06
CA ARG A 192 6.12 8.74 -6.15
C ARG A 192 6.52 8.39 -4.72
N LEU A 193 6.76 9.39 -3.90
CA LEU A 193 7.07 9.19 -2.49
C LEU A 193 5.96 9.85 -1.69
N ALA A 194 5.16 9.04 -1.01
CA ALA A 194 4.21 9.47 -0.01
C ALA A 194 4.81 9.19 1.37
N VAL A 195 4.81 10.19 2.25
CA VAL A 195 5.14 10.02 3.66
C VAL A 195 3.85 10.13 4.43
N ARG A 196 3.49 9.07 5.14
CA ARG A 196 2.29 9.01 5.95
C ARG A 196 2.68 9.01 7.42
N SER A 197 2.13 9.92 8.19
CA SER A 197 2.34 9.94 9.65
C SER A 197 1.00 9.79 10.33
N ASN A 198 0.79 8.68 11.02
CA ASN A 198 -0.36 8.49 11.89
C ASN A 198 0.11 8.68 13.33
N VAL A 199 -0.35 9.74 13.97
CA VAL A 199 0.01 10.07 15.34
C VAL A 199 -1.20 9.80 16.21
N CYS A 200 -1.15 8.70 16.95
CA CYS A 200 -2.15 8.34 17.94
C CYS A 200 -1.81 9.05 19.26
N HIS A 201 -2.67 9.98 19.68
CA HIS A 201 -2.65 10.54 21.03
C HIS A 201 -3.40 9.62 21.97
N HIS A 202 -2.64 8.89 22.79
CA HIS A 202 -3.17 8.16 23.92
C HIS A 202 -3.03 9.02 25.19
N PRO A 203 -4.14 9.51 25.78
CA PRO A 203 -4.08 10.48 26.88
C PRO A 203 -3.36 9.96 28.14
N THR A 204 -3.33 8.63 28.35
CA THR A 204 -2.69 8.00 29.51
C THR A 204 -1.20 7.68 29.31
N HIS A 205 -0.68 7.67 28.08
CA HIS A 205 0.67 7.14 27.79
C HIS A 205 1.63 8.17 27.21
N TRP A 206 1.16 9.36 26.79
CA TRP A 206 2.03 10.40 26.25
C TRP A 206 1.91 11.73 27.00
N PRO A 207 3.02 12.32 27.48
CA PRO A 207 3.02 13.68 28.01
C PRO A 207 2.49 14.68 26.99
N ALA A 208 1.50 15.49 27.37
CA ALA A 208 0.83 16.46 26.50
C ALA A 208 1.81 17.39 25.76
N GLU A 209 2.94 17.73 26.39
CA GLU A 209 3.94 18.65 25.84
C GLU A 209 4.75 18.08 24.67
N ARG A 210 4.88 16.75 24.54
CA ARG A 210 5.56 16.12 23.40
C ARG A 210 4.71 16.15 22.12
N SER A 211 3.40 16.41 22.23
CA SER A 211 2.49 16.37 21.08
C SER A 211 2.64 17.55 20.13
N GLU A 212 2.68 18.78 20.64
CA GLU A 212 2.51 19.95 19.76
C GLU A 212 3.79 20.30 19.00
N ALA A 213 4.95 20.26 19.67
CA ALA A 213 6.23 20.49 19.01
C ALA A 213 6.51 19.43 17.93
N PHE A 214 6.22 18.16 18.21
CA PHE A 214 6.32 17.07 17.25
C PHE A 214 5.31 17.21 16.10
N VAL A 215 4.04 17.52 16.40
CA VAL A 215 3.03 17.77 15.36
C VAL A 215 3.44 18.96 14.48
N ARG A 216 4.06 20.01 15.04
CA ARG A 216 4.60 21.13 14.27
C ARG A 216 5.78 20.74 13.38
N THR A 217 6.68 19.86 13.83
CA THR A 217 7.81 19.38 12.99
C THR A 217 7.36 18.42 11.90
N VAL A 218 6.24 17.72 12.08
CA VAL A 218 5.66 16.79 11.11
C VAL A 218 4.69 17.49 10.14
N ARG A 219 4.13 18.65 10.49
CA ARG A 219 3.24 19.44 9.62
C ARG A 219 3.91 19.81 8.29
N GLY A 220 3.13 19.75 7.20
CA GLY A 220 3.61 19.81 5.82
C GLY A 220 4.51 21.00 5.44
N ALA A 221 4.43 22.14 6.14
CA ALA A 221 5.35 23.27 5.94
C ALA A 221 6.82 22.89 6.26
N ALA A 222 7.03 22.00 7.23
CA ALA A 222 8.34 21.45 7.58
C ALA A 222 8.78 20.31 6.65
N PHE A 223 7.94 19.87 5.70
CA PHE A 223 8.35 18.82 4.77
C PHE A 223 9.52 19.25 3.87
N GLY A 224 9.68 20.53 3.58
CA GLY A 224 10.79 20.97 2.73
C GLY A 224 10.78 20.27 1.37
N PHE A 225 9.60 20.16 0.76
CA PHE A 225 9.34 19.49 -0.52
C PHE A 225 10.42 19.73 -1.58
N ALA A 226 10.85 20.99 -1.73
CA ALA A 226 11.91 21.39 -2.64
C ALA A 226 13.26 20.73 -2.32
N GLY A 227 13.68 20.75 -1.05
CA GLY A 227 14.94 20.14 -0.61
C GLY A 227 14.94 18.62 -0.79
N VAL A 228 13.84 17.96 -0.42
CA VAL A 228 13.65 16.50 -0.63
C VAL A 228 13.65 16.17 -2.12
N GLY A 229 12.95 16.96 -2.93
CA GLY A 229 12.90 16.76 -4.38
C GLY A 229 14.25 16.92 -5.04
N SER A 230 14.99 17.96 -4.65
CA SER A 230 16.37 18.20 -5.08
C SER A 230 17.27 17.02 -4.75
N ALA A 231 17.26 16.54 -3.50
CA ALA A 231 18.08 15.41 -3.07
C ALA A 231 17.79 14.11 -3.86
N LEU A 232 16.50 13.80 -4.08
CA LEU A 232 16.11 12.61 -4.84
C LEU A 232 16.53 12.67 -6.30
N ILE A 233 16.46 13.83 -6.94
CA ILE A 233 16.83 13.99 -8.36
C ILE A 233 18.33 13.96 -8.56
N SER A 234 19.09 14.55 -7.64
CA SER A 234 20.55 14.43 -7.64
C SER A 234 20.98 12.97 -7.47
N ALA A 235 20.25 12.19 -6.67
CA ALA A 235 20.55 10.78 -6.47
C ALA A 235 20.06 9.86 -7.61
N LEU A 236 18.97 10.22 -8.30
CA LEU A 236 18.30 9.40 -9.32
C LEU A 236 18.37 10.08 -10.68
N LEU A 237 19.49 9.87 -11.37
CA LEU A 237 19.82 10.56 -12.62
C LEU A 237 18.83 10.32 -13.76
N SER A 238 18.14 9.17 -13.78
CA SER A 238 17.16 8.83 -14.82
C SER A 238 15.75 9.33 -14.51
N LEU A 239 15.53 9.96 -13.36
CA LEU A 239 14.21 10.35 -12.89
C LEU A 239 13.64 11.51 -13.72
N GLN A 240 12.52 11.31 -14.41
CA GLN A 240 11.86 12.31 -15.25
C GLN A 240 10.67 12.96 -14.54
N TYR A 241 10.01 12.22 -13.65
CA TYR A 241 8.86 12.71 -12.90
C TYR A 241 8.99 12.32 -11.43
N LEU A 242 8.80 13.31 -10.57
CA LEU A 242 8.81 13.14 -9.12
C LEU A 242 7.49 13.63 -8.55
N PHE A 243 6.84 12.79 -7.76
CA PHE A 243 5.61 13.11 -7.07
C PHE A 243 5.81 12.91 -5.58
N LEU A 244 5.78 13.98 -4.80
CA LEU A 244 5.89 13.92 -3.36
C LEU A 244 4.52 14.17 -2.73
N ALA A 245 4.18 13.39 -1.73
CA ALA A 245 3.04 13.67 -0.88
C ALA A 245 3.37 13.43 0.58
N THR A 246 2.71 14.19 1.42
CA THR A 246 2.64 13.96 2.85
C THR A 246 1.18 13.85 3.23
N ASP A 247 0.83 12.73 3.85
CA ASP A 247 -0.45 12.53 4.52
C ASP A 247 -0.15 12.49 6.01
N TRP A 248 -0.87 13.26 6.80
CA TRP A 248 -0.79 13.09 8.24
C TRP A 248 -2.17 13.11 8.86
N SER A 249 -2.35 12.21 9.83
CA SER A 249 -3.54 12.13 10.67
C SER A 249 -3.13 12.11 12.13
N VAL A 250 -3.77 12.95 12.93
CA VAL A 250 -3.70 12.87 14.38
C VAL A 250 -5.03 12.31 14.87
N SER A 251 -4.99 11.11 15.45
CA SER A 251 -6.15 10.48 16.08
C SER A 251 -6.02 10.56 17.60
N VAL A 252 -7.13 10.73 18.30
CA VAL A 252 -7.20 10.57 19.75
C VAL A 252 -7.92 9.27 20.03
N VAL A 253 -7.24 8.36 20.73
CA VAL A 253 -7.86 7.13 21.21
C VAL A 253 -8.63 7.48 22.50
N ARG A 254 -9.96 7.31 22.48
CA ARG A 254 -10.80 7.35 23.68
C ARG A 254 -10.97 5.92 24.21
N ASP A 255 -11.12 5.78 25.52
CA ASP A 255 -11.24 4.46 26.20
C ASP A 255 -12.36 3.57 25.62
N ASP A 256 -13.39 4.17 24.99
CA ASP A 256 -14.49 3.45 24.35
C ASP A 256 -14.32 3.33 22.82
N SER A 257 -13.24 2.66 22.39
CA SER A 257 -13.05 1.93 21.11
C SER A 257 -13.24 2.63 19.74
N ALA A 258 -13.63 3.90 19.68
CA ALA A 258 -13.67 4.66 18.42
C ALA A 258 -12.52 5.69 18.38
N GLU A 259 -11.60 5.51 17.43
CA GLU A 259 -10.57 6.52 17.13
C GLU A 259 -11.24 7.81 16.61
N ASP A 260 -11.07 8.91 17.35
CA ASP A 260 -11.56 10.23 16.94
C ASP A 260 -10.44 10.95 16.17
N VAL A 261 -10.56 11.04 14.84
CA VAL A 261 -9.58 11.73 14.00
C VAL A 261 -9.77 13.23 14.17
N ARG A 262 -8.86 13.88 14.90
CA ARG A 262 -8.94 15.32 15.18
C ARG A 262 -8.48 16.18 14.02
N GLU A 263 -7.39 15.79 13.38
CA GLU A 263 -6.75 16.59 12.35
C GLU A 263 -6.25 15.67 11.23
N GLU A 264 -6.58 16.01 9.98
CA GLU A 264 -6.15 15.31 8.78
C GLU A 264 -5.66 16.35 7.77
N TRP A 265 -4.48 16.11 7.20
CA TRP A 265 -3.83 17.07 6.34
C TRP A 265 -3.08 16.37 5.22
N HIS A 266 -3.24 16.93 4.03
CA HIS A 266 -2.67 16.40 2.81
C HIS A 266 -1.92 17.52 2.12
N ALA A 267 -0.63 17.32 1.90
CA ALA A 267 0.15 18.17 1.01
C ALA A 267 0.77 17.30 -0.07
N ARG A 268 0.71 17.77 -1.32
CA ARG A 268 1.25 17.06 -2.47
C ARG A 268 1.87 18.07 -3.40
N ARG A 269 2.99 17.69 -4.00
CA ARG A 269 3.68 18.46 -5.04
C ARG A 269 4.28 17.49 -6.04
N GLY A 270 4.34 17.91 -7.29
CA GLY A 270 4.92 17.11 -8.34
C GLY A 270 5.75 17.97 -9.25
N TRP A 271 6.74 17.33 -9.86
CA TRP A 271 7.63 17.99 -10.76
C TRP A 271 7.94 17.11 -11.95
N ARG A 272 8.13 17.78 -13.07
CA ARG A 272 8.89 17.25 -14.20
C ARG A 272 10.34 17.67 -14.03
N VAL A 273 11.24 16.73 -14.27
CA VAL A 273 12.68 16.99 -14.28
C VAL A 273 13.09 17.31 -15.70
N ASP A 274 13.59 18.52 -15.90
CA ASP A 274 14.08 18.97 -17.20
C ASP A 274 15.61 19.09 -17.18
N VAL A 275 16.23 19.04 -18.36
CA VAL A 275 17.66 19.28 -18.54
C VAL A 275 17.84 20.72 -19.03
N VAL A 276 18.65 21.50 -18.33
CA VAL A 276 18.92 22.88 -18.74
C VAL A 276 19.86 22.84 -19.93
N ASP A 277 19.31 23.02 -21.12
CA ASP A 277 20.11 23.32 -22.30
C ASP A 277 20.71 24.72 -22.13
N SER A 278 22.03 24.80 -22.06
CA SER A 278 22.82 26.03 -21.85
C SER A 278 22.67 27.09 -22.97
N ARG A 279 21.73 26.90 -23.91
CA ARG A 279 21.51 27.78 -25.07
C ARG A 279 20.20 28.57 -25.04
N SER A 280 19.32 28.37 -24.06
CA SER A 280 17.99 29.00 -24.05
C SER A 280 17.87 30.10 -22.98
N GLU A 281 18.56 31.22 -23.20
CA GLU A 281 18.37 32.45 -22.42
C GLU A 281 17.16 33.23 -22.96
N SER A 282 15.94 32.93 -22.47
CA SER A 282 14.79 33.88 -22.38
C SER A 282 13.45 33.14 -22.23
N VAL A 283 13.21 32.49 -21.09
CA VAL A 283 11.83 32.12 -20.72
C VAL A 283 11.35 33.09 -19.65
N SER A 284 10.60 34.10 -20.08
CA SER A 284 9.84 35.02 -19.24
C SER A 284 8.51 34.36 -18.89
N GLY A 285 8.51 33.55 -17.83
CA GLY A 285 7.31 32.91 -17.29
C GLY A 285 7.46 32.79 -15.78
N THR A 286 6.44 33.18 -15.03
CA THR A 286 6.39 33.22 -13.55
C THR A 286 6.38 31.84 -12.89
N ASP A 287 6.76 30.79 -13.60
CA ASP A 287 6.80 29.44 -13.04
C ASP A 287 7.91 29.36 -11.99
N ALA A 288 7.58 28.77 -10.84
CA ALA A 288 8.51 28.60 -9.74
C ALA A 288 9.59 27.56 -10.11
N VAL A 289 10.63 28.03 -10.80
CA VAL A 289 11.76 27.21 -11.23
C VAL A 289 12.74 27.03 -10.07
N LEU A 290 12.85 25.81 -9.57
CA LEU A 290 13.87 25.44 -8.59
C LEU A 290 15.11 24.91 -9.32
N LYS A 291 16.21 25.67 -9.24
CA LYS A 291 17.52 25.23 -9.73
C LYS A 291 18.16 24.32 -8.70
N VAL A 292 18.52 23.10 -9.11
CA VAL A 292 19.29 22.17 -8.29
C VAL A 292 20.76 22.52 -8.46
N GLN A 293 21.42 22.99 -7.39
CA GLN A 293 22.88 23.14 -7.39
C GLN A 293 23.51 21.76 -7.68
N ASP A 294 24.52 21.72 -8.53
CA ASP A 294 25.33 20.55 -8.92
C ASP A 294 24.80 19.65 -10.04
N CYS A 295 23.57 19.83 -10.51
CA CYS A 295 23.06 19.10 -11.66
C CYS A 295 22.56 20.09 -12.72
N GLN A 296 22.86 19.88 -14.00
CA GLN A 296 22.25 20.63 -15.12
C GLN A 296 20.75 20.28 -15.28
N ARG A 297 20.04 20.09 -14.17
CA ARG A 297 18.68 19.59 -14.09
C ARG A 297 17.85 20.57 -13.29
N VAL A 298 16.63 20.82 -13.77
CA VAL A 298 15.71 21.77 -13.17
C VAL A 298 14.40 21.08 -12.84
N LEU A 299 13.87 21.45 -11.67
CA LEU A 299 12.56 21.06 -11.20
C LEU A 299 11.51 22.03 -11.71
N VAL A 300 10.65 21.57 -12.60
CA VAL A 300 9.48 22.32 -13.09
C VAL A 300 8.25 21.79 -12.36
N GLU A 301 7.67 22.59 -11.47
CA GLU A 301 6.48 22.21 -10.72
C GLU A 301 5.29 21.99 -11.66
N LEU A 302 4.57 20.89 -11.46
CA LEU A 302 3.41 20.53 -12.24
C LEU A 302 2.15 21.16 -11.64
N GLU A 303 1.24 21.65 -12.48
CA GLU A 303 -0.05 22.18 -12.04
C GLU A 303 -0.88 21.12 -11.28
N ASP A 304 -1.68 21.58 -10.30
CA ASP A 304 -2.49 20.73 -9.43
C ASP A 304 -3.46 19.81 -10.20
N VAL A 305 -3.95 20.23 -11.37
CA VAL A 305 -4.86 19.44 -12.21
C VAL A 305 -4.19 18.14 -12.68
N VAL A 306 -2.89 18.17 -12.97
CA VAL A 306 -2.09 17.00 -13.36
C VAL A 306 -1.80 16.10 -12.16
N MET A 307 -1.74 16.69 -10.96
CA MET A 307 -1.54 15.99 -9.70
C MET A 307 -2.79 15.20 -9.27
N GLU A 308 -4.00 15.73 -9.50
CA GLU A 308 -5.25 15.11 -9.08
C GLU A 308 -5.50 13.75 -9.74
N THR A 309 -5.25 13.64 -11.05
CA THR A 309 -5.37 12.40 -11.81
C THR A 309 -4.38 11.34 -11.31
N SER A 310 -3.22 11.80 -10.83
CA SER A 310 -2.13 10.96 -10.36
C SER A 310 -2.35 10.46 -8.92
N PHE A 311 -3.04 11.24 -8.07
CA PHE A 311 -3.20 10.96 -6.64
C PHE A 311 -4.54 10.36 -6.20
N SER A 312 -5.49 10.09 -7.09
CA SER A 312 -6.85 9.63 -6.75
C SER A 312 -6.93 8.22 -6.11
N CYS A 313 -6.43 8.08 -4.89
CA CYS A 313 -6.86 7.06 -3.95
C CYS A 313 -7.94 7.70 -3.07
N ARG A 314 -9.11 8.03 -3.65
CA ARG A 314 -10.22 8.60 -2.88
C ARG A 314 -10.68 7.58 -1.84
N ARG A 315 -10.31 7.78 -0.57
CA ARG A 315 -11.13 7.36 0.57
C ARG A 315 -12.43 8.16 0.45
N ARG A 316 -13.47 7.59 -0.15
CA ARG A 316 -14.83 8.05 0.16
C ARG A 316 -15.08 7.60 1.60
N ARG A 317 -15.13 8.55 2.54
CA ARG A 317 -15.80 8.32 3.82
C ARG A 317 -17.26 8.03 3.46
N LEU A 318 -17.74 6.83 3.78
CA LEU A 318 -19.16 6.48 3.82
C LEU A 318 -19.68 6.86 5.20
#